data_AF-A0A086XQQ0-F1
#
_entry.id   AF-A0A086XQQ0-F1
#
_cell.length_a   1.000
_cell.length_b   1.000
_cell.length_c   1.000
_cell.angle_alpha   90.00
_cell.angle_beta   90.00
_cell.angle_gamma   90.00
#
_symmetry.space_group_name_H-M   'P 1'
#
loop_
_entity.id
_entity.type
_entity.pdbx_description
1 polymer ?
#
loop_
_entity_poly.entity_id
_entity_poly.type
_entity_poly.pdbx_seq_one_letter_code
_entity_poly.pdbx_strand_id
1 'polypeptide(L)' 'MHAPQTLEGEQVWELSRRLNGQVQWFPGAVVGWNMAGAFALAASLCIDERAVGEFLPVIEGVMARAVTTQARGNGDGGNG' A
#
# COMPACT_ATOMS: atom_id res chain seq x y z
N MET A 1 -4.73 -3.86 15.44
CA MET A 1 -5.97 -3.13 15.73
C MET A 1 -5.87 -1.75 15.09
N HIS A 2 -6.07 -1.65 13.77
CA HIS A 2 -6.29 -0.40 13.03
C HIS A 2 -7.34 -0.76 11.97
N ALA A 3 -8.57 -1.01 12.41
CA ALA A 3 -9.68 -1.22 11.51
C ALA A 3 -10.29 0.16 11.22
N PRO A 4 -10.50 0.52 9.95
CA PRO A 4 -11.10 1.80 9.60
C PRO A 4 -12.47 2.00 10.25
N GLN A 5 -12.67 3.18 10.83
CA GLN A 5 -13.87 3.53 11.62
C GLN A 5 -15.00 4.11 10.75
N THR A 6 -14.79 4.14 9.42
CA THR A 6 -15.71 4.65 8.42
C THR A 6 -15.80 3.65 7.26
N LEU A 7 -16.95 3.66 6.56
CA LEU A 7 -17.17 2.79 5.40
C LEU A 7 -16.11 3.04 4.32
N GLU A 8 -15.78 4.31 4.11
CA GLU A 8 -14.78 4.77 3.16
C GLU A 8 -13.39 4.22 3.50
N GLY A 9 -13.04 4.20 4.79
CA GLY A 9 -11.78 3.61 5.25
C GLY A 9 -11.73 2.10 5.01
N GLU A 10 -12.81 1.36 5.29
CA GLU A 10 -12.90 -0.10 5.05
C GLU A 10 -12.76 -0.43 3.56
N GLN A 11 -13.40 0.36 2.71
CA GLN A 11 -13.29 0.22 1.25
C GLN A 11 -11.87 0.46 0.76
N VAL A 12 -11.20 1.53 1.23
CA VAL A 12 -9.80 1.80 0.84
C VAL A 12 -8.85 0.76 1.43
N TRP A 13 -9.13 0.23 2.62
CA TRP A 13 -8.34 -0.85 3.20
C TRP A 13 -8.44 -2.15 2.40
N GLU A 14 -9.63 -2.56 1.97
CA GLU A 14 -9.79 -3.73 1.09
C GLU A 14 -9.19 -3.50 -0.31
N LEU A 15 -9.31 -2.28 -0.86
CA LEU A 15 -8.62 -1.88 -2.09
C LEU A 15 -7.10 -2.07 -1.95
N SER A 16 -6.52 -1.62 -0.84
CA SER A 16 -5.08 -1.73 -0.57
C SER A 16 -4.59 -3.19 -0.53
N ARG A 17 -5.41 -4.12 0.00
CA ARG A 17 -5.10 -5.55 0.01
C ARG A 17 -5.10 -6.17 -1.38
N ARG A 18 -6.02 -5.74 -2.24
CA ARG A 18 -6.08 -6.18 -3.66
C ARG A 18 -4.88 -5.67 -4.45
N LEU A 19 -4.46 -4.43 -4.21
CA LEU A 19 -3.25 -3.85 -4.79
C LEU A 19 -1.98 -4.52 -4.29
N ASN A 20 -1.94 -4.98 -3.03
CA ASN A 20 -0.79 -5.71 -2.49
C ASN A 20 -0.49 -7.02 -3.25
N GLY A 21 -1.49 -7.63 -3.89
CA GLY A 21 -1.30 -8.77 -4.79
C GLY A 21 -0.66 -8.41 -6.15
N GLN A 22 -0.57 -7.12 -6.48
CA GLN A 22 -0.10 -6.59 -7.77
C GLN A 22 1.13 -5.66 -7.63
N VAL A 23 1.81 -5.68 -6.47
CA VAL A 23 2.96 -4.80 -6.20
C VAL A 23 4.06 -5.00 -7.24
N GLN A 24 4.54 -3.89 -7.79
CA GLN A 24 5.63 -3.89 -8.75
C GLN A 24 6.96 -3.95 -7.99
N TRP A 25 7.54 -5.14 -7.88
CA TRP A 25 8.82 -5.35 -7.23
C TRP A 25 9.96 -4.94 -8.15
N PHE A 26 10.77 -3.96 -7.72
CA PHE A 26 12.09 -3.69 -8.30
C PHE A 26 13.18 -4.20 -7.34
N PRO A 27 14.24 -4.86 -7.85
CA PRO A 27 15.34 -5.30 -7.00
C PRO A 27 16.01 -4.07 -6.36
N GLY A 28 15.84 -3.93 -5.04
CA GLY A 28 16.48 -2.88 -4.22
C GLY A 28 15.58 -1.70 -3.82
N ALA A 29 14.36 -1.57 -4.35
CA ALA A 29 13.42 -0.54 -3.91
C ALA A 29 11.96 -0.97 -4.12
N VAL A 30 11.13 -0.85 -3.08
CA VAL A 30 9.68 -0.85 -3.27
C VAL A 30 9.32 0.44 -3.97
N VAL A 31 8.96 0.33 -5.24
CA VAL A 31 8.22 1.38 -5.93
C VAL A 31 6.78 1.22 -5.46
N GLY A 32 6.18 2.32 -5.02
CA GLY A 32 4.85 2.37 -4.45
C GLY A 32 3.74 1.78 -5.35
N TRP A 33 2.50 1.82 -4.89
CA TRP A 33 1.39 1.33 -5.72
C TRP A 33 1.25 2.21 -6.96
N ASN A 34 0.98 1.59 -8.11
CA ASN A 34 0.63 2.33 -9.31
C ASN A 34 -0.71 3.06 -9.06
N MET A 35 -0.62 4.37 -8.78
CA MET A 35 -1.78 5.19 -8.48
C MET A 35 -2.83 5.17 -9.60
N ALA A 36 -2.42 5.15 -10.87
CA ALA A 36 -3.37 5.06 -11.99
C ALA A 36 -4.16 3.73 -11.97
N GLY A 37 -3.49 2.63 -11.60
CA GLY A 37 -4.15 1.33 -11.41
C GLY A 37 -5.08 1.31 -10.20
N ALA A 38 -4.70 2.00 -9.13
CA ALA A 38 -5.52 2.13 -7.91
C ALA A 38 -6.83 2.87 -8.19
N PHE A 39 -6.78 4.00 -8.92
CA PHE A 39 -7.99 4.73 -9.31
C PHE A 39 -8.86 3.93 -10.29
N ALA A 40 -8.27 3.23 -11.26
CA ALA A 40 -9.03 2.38 -12.19
C ALA A 40 -9.76 1.24 -11.46
N LEU A 41 -9.12 0.62 -10.47
CA LEU A 41 -9.73 -0.43 -9.65
C LEU A 41 -10.80 0.16 -8.71
N ALA A 42 -10.55 1.31 -8.10
CA ALA A 42 -11.54 2.02 -7.28
C ALA A 42 -12.81 2.37 -8.06
N ALA A 43 -12.66 2.88 -9.29
CA ALA A 43 -13.77 3.18 -10.19
C ALA A 43 -14.59 1.92 -10.52
N SER A 44 -13.94 0.77 -10.75
CA SER A 44 -14.64 -0.49 -11.03
C SER A 44 -15.44 -1.03 -9.84
N LEU A 45 -15.06 -0.63 -8.61
CA LEU A 45 -15.67 -1.06 -7.36
C LEU A 45 -16.63 0.00 -6.79
N CYS A 46 -16.88 1.09 -7.52
CA CYS A 46 -17.69 2.23 -7.07
C CYS A 46 -17.22 2.84 -5.74
N ILE A 47 -15.90 2.88 -5.51
CA ILE A 47 -15.28 3.53 -4.35
C ILE A 47 -15.08 5.01 -4.67
N ASP A 48 -15.35 5.90 -3.71
CA ASP A 48 -15.15 7.35 -3.90
C ASP A 48 -13.66 7.68 -4.13
N GLU A 49 -13.37 8.34 -5.25
CA GLU A 49 -12.00 8.65 -5.66
C GLU A 49 -11.29 9.63 -4.70
N ARG A 50 -12.04 10.50 -4.00
CA ARG A 50 -11.44 11.42 -3.02
C ARG A 50 -11.00 10.66 -1.78
N ALA A 51 -11.79 9.69 -1.32
CA ALA A 51 -11.38 8.80 -0.23
C ALA A 51 -10.11 8.01 -0.59
N VAL A 52 -10.00 7.52 -1.83
CA VAL A 52 -8.78 6.85 -2.32
C VAL A 52 -7.58 7.80 -2.34
N GLY A 53 -7.76 9.02 -2.87
CA GLY A 53 -6.69 10.02 -2.93
C GLY A 53 -6.21 10.50 -1.55
N GLU A 54 -7.07 10.48 -0.54
CA GLU A 54 -6.73 10.89 0.83
C GLU A 54 -6.09 9.76 1.64
N PHE A 55 -6.67 8.56 1.61
CA PHE A 55 -6.25 7.46 2.48
C PHE A 55 -5.12 6.61 1.87
N LEU A 56 -5.11 6.38 0.56
CA LEU A 56 -4.15 5.46 -0.05
C LEU A 56 -2.68 5.91 0.09
N PRO A 57 -2.33 7.21 -0.05
CA PRO A 57 -0.96 7.67 0.15
C PRO A 57 -0.45 7.46 1.59
N VAL A 58 -1.33 7.57 2.59
CA VAL A 58 -0.97 7.32 4.00
C VAL A 58 -0.62 5.84 4.20
N ILE A 59 -1.42 4.94 3.63
CA ILE A 59 -1.19 3.48 3.72
C ILE A 59 0.10 3.10 2.98
N GLU A 60 0.32 3.66 1.79
CA GLU A 60 1.55 3.47 1.02
C GLU A 60 2.80 3.90 1.81
N GLY A 61 2.76 5.05 2.47
CA GLY A 61 3.86 5.54 3.31
C GLY A 61 4.21 4.59 4.46
N VAL A 62 3.21 3.95 5.08
CA VAL A 62 3.41 2.94 6.13
C VAL A 62 4.02 1.66 5.54
N MET A 63 3.50 1.19 4.40
CA MET A 63 3.99 0.00 3.69
C MET A 63 5.44 0.17 3.22
N ALA A 64 5.78 1.31 2.61
CA ALA A 64 7.14 1.62 2.14
C ALA A 64 8.16 1.63 3.29
N ARG A 65 7.77 2.18 4.45
CA ARG A 65 8.59 2.14 5.68
C ARG A 65 8.77 0.70 6.18
N ALA A 66 7.70 -0.08 6.22
CA ALA A 66 7.76 -1.48 6.67
C ALA A 66 8.68 -2.33 5.79
N VAL A 67 8.62 -2.19 4.46
CA VAL A 67 9.51 -2.95 3.57
C VAL A 67 10.95 -2.45 3.64
N THR A 68 11.16 -1.12 3.74
CA THR A 68 12.51 -0.56 3.91
C THR A 68 13.18 -1.06 5.19
N THR A 69 12.43 -1.18 6.28
CA THR A 69 12.91 -1.76 7.55
C THR A 69 13.23 -3.25 7.41
N GLN A 70 12.39 -4.04 6.74
CA GLN A 70 12.65 -5.47 6.51
C GLN A 70 13.89 -5.71 5.64
N ALA A 71 14.06 -4.92 4.57
CA ALA A 71 15.24 -5.00 3.70
C ALA A 71 16.54 -4.69 4.46
N ARG A 72 16.49 -3.75 5.42
CA ARG A 72 17.63 -3.43 6.30
C ARG A 72 17.89 -4.50 7.35
N GLY A 73 16.85 -5.04 7.98
CA GLY A 73 16.99 -6.08 9.01
C GLY A 73 17.49 -7.43 8.48
N ASN A 74 17.24 -7.74 7.20
CA ASN A 74 17.74 -8.96 6.57
C ASN A 74 19.20 -8.86 6.07
N GLY A 75 19.82 -7.66 6.16
CA GLY A 75 21.21 -7.42 5.76
C GLY A 75 22.24 -7.53 6.89
N ASP A 76 21.81 -7.62 8.16
CA ASP A 76 22.69 -7.57 9.35
C ASP A 76 22.99 -8.96 9.95
N GLY A 77 22.93 -10.02 9.13
CA GLY A 77 23.12 -11.41 9.55
C GLY A 77 24.46 -12.06 9.14
N GLY A 78 25.46 -11.31 8.70
CA GLY A 78 26.72 -11.92 8.26
C GLY A 78 27.87 -10.95 8.08
N ASN A 79 28.63 -10.71 9.15
CA ASN A 79 30.10 -10.68 9.22
C ASN A 79 30.55 -9.82 10.41
N GLY A 80 31.20 -10.45 11.40
CA GLY A 80 31.82 -9.79 12.55
C GLY A 80 31.92 -10.71 13.76
#